data_AF-X1PHR8-F1
#
_entry.id   AF-X1PHR8-F1
#
_cell.length_a   1.000
_cell.length_b   1.000
_cell.length_c   1.000
_cell.angle_alpha   90.00
_cell.angle_beta   90.00
_cell.angle_gamma   90.00
#
_symmetry.space_group_name_H-M   'P 1'
#
loop_
_entity.id
_entity.type
_entity.pdbx_description
1 polymer ?
#
loop_
_entity_poly.entity_id
_entity_poly.type
_entity_poly.pdbx_seq_one_letter_code
_entity_poly.pdbx_strand_id
1 'polypeptide(L)'
;ATTACKKGKIIIKNKPVKPSRIIDIDDIVVIKKLPVVYTYRVKELLEKRVAARQVNQYIEDLTSDEELKKLKIRQMQNFFIREKGMGRPTKKERRTLDRLKN
;
A
#
# COMPACT_ATOMS: atom_id res chain seq x y z
N ALA A 1 -8.18 -10.83 3.80
CA ALA A 1 -9.04 -9.98 2.95
C ALA A 1 -10.21 -9.37 3.73
N THR A 2 -10.99 -10.17 4.47
CA THR A 2 -12.23 -9.76 5.16
C THR A 2 -12.11 -8.52 6.05
N THR A 3 -11.04 -8.41 6.82
CA THR A 3 -10.80 -7.26 7.73
C THR A 3 -10.58 -5.94 6.96
N ALA A 4 -9.98 -5.99 5.77
CA ALA A 4 -9.78 -4.81 4.93
C ALA A 4 -11.10 -4.32 4.34
N CYS A 5 -11.97 -5.22 3.88
CA CYS A 5 -13.32 -4.88 3.43
C CYS A 5 -14.13 -4.25 4.58
N LYS A 6 -14.14 -4.89 5.76
CA LYS A 6 -14.84 -4.39 6.96
C LYS A 6 -14.37 -2.99 7.39
N LYS A 7 -13.07 -2.68 7.20
CA LYS A 7 -12.48 -1.38 7.51
C LYS A 7 -12.66 -0.34 6.40
N GLY A 8 -13.45 -0.62 5.35
CA GLY A 8 -13.69 0.31 4.24
C GLY A 8 -12.45 0.62 3.40
N LYS A 9 -11.43 -0.26 3.44
CA LYS A 9 -10.19 -0.06 2.69
C LYS A 9 -10.28 -0.54 1.24
N ILE A 10 -11.31 -1.31 0.91
CA ILE A 10 -11.55 -1.86 -0.42
C ILE A 10 -12.78 -1.17 -0.98
N ILE A 11 -12.63 -0.58 -2.17
CA ILE A 11 -13.64 0.19 -2.87
C ILE A 11 -13.77 -0.39 -4.27
N ILE A 12 -15.00 -0.61 -4.71
CA ILE A 12 -15.35 -1.03 -6.07
C ILE A 12 -16.48 -0.12 -6.54
N LYS A 13 -16.41 0.40 -7.77
CA LYS A 13 -17.42 1.34 -8.32
C LYS A 13 -17.71 2.52 -7.37
N ASN A 14 -16.64 3.11 -6.82
CA ASN A 14 -16.67 4.24 -5.86
C ASN A 14 -17.43 3.99 -4.55
N LYS A 15 -17.73 2.75 -4.18
CA LYS A 15 -18.40 2.41 -2.92
C LYS A 15 -17.58 1.42 -2.09
N PRO A 16 -17.54 1.56 -0.74
CA PRO A 16 -16.96 0.54 0.12
C PRO A 16 -17.80 -0.74 0.03
N VAL A 17 -17.15 -1.89 -0.09
CA VAL A 17 -17.83 -3.17 -0.34
C VAL A 17 -17.78 -4.12 0.85
N LYS A 18 -18.82 -4.95 0.96
CA LYS A 18 -18.85 -6.08 1.91
C LYS A 18 -17.91 -7.20 1.42
N PRO A 19 -17.34 -8.02 2.32
CA PRO A 19 -16.50 -9.16 1.94
C PRO A 19 -17.17 -10.19 1.04
N SER A 20 -18.50 -10.32 1.11
CA SER A 20 -19.29 -11.29 0.34
C SER A 20 -19.72 -10.78 -1.03
N ARG A 21 -19.24 -9.60 -1.45
CA ARG A 21 -19.57 -9.03 -2.75
C ARG A 21 -18.93 -9.88 -3.84
N ILE A 22 -19.73 -10.29 -4.82
CA ILE A 22 -19.27 -10.94 -6.05
C ILE A 22 -18.55 -9.91 -6.92
N ILE A 23 -17.44 -10.32 -7.52
CA ILE A 23 -16.58 -9.52 -8.39
C ILE A 23 -16.74 -10.04 -9.81
N ASP A 24 -16.85 -9.14 -10.76
CA ASP A 24 -16.95 -9.47 -12.18
C ASP A 24 -15.63 -9.16 -12.91
N ILE A 25 -15.46 -9.72 -14.12
CA ILE A 25 -14.38 -9.33 -15.01
C ILE A 25 -14.53 -7.84 -15.34
N ASP A 26 -13.40 -7.15 -15.51
CA ASP A 26 -13.26 -5.70 -15.71
C ASP A 26 -13.65 -4.82 -14.52
N ASP A 27 -14.02 -5.40 -13.36
CA ASP A 27 -14.21 -4.59 -12.15
C ASP A 27 -12.89 -3.91 -11.75
N ILE A 28 -13.00 -2.61 -11.43
CA ILE A 28 -11.90 -1.81 -10.89
C ILE A 28 -11.95 -1.85 -9.36
N VAL A 29 -10.91 -2.44 -8.78
CA VAL A 29 -10.73 -2.59 -7.34
C VAL A 29 -9.70 -1.59 -6.85
N VAL A 30 -10.14 -0.71 -5.96
CA VAL A 30 -9.29 0.30 -5.31
C VAL A 30 -8.99 -0.15 -3.88
N ILE A 31 -7.71 -0.22 -3.54
CA ILE A 31 -7.20 -0.69 -2.25
C ILE A 31 -6.43 0.43 -1.56
N LYS A 32 -6.97 0.92 -0.44
CA LYS A 32 -6.34 1.94 0.41
C LYS A 32 -5.32 1.31 1.35
N LYS A 33 -4.03 1.40 1.01
CA LYS A 33 -2.90 0.94 1.84
C LYS A 33 -1.93 2.10 2.09
N LEU A 34 -2.27 2.94 3.07
CA LEU A 34 -1.53 4.18 3.35
C LEU A 34 0.00 3.97 3.43
N PRO A 35 0.79 4.83 2.77
CA PRO A 35 0.39 6.11 2.14
C PRO A 35 -0.17 5.98 0.71
N VAL A 36 -0.27 4.76 0.17
CA VAL A 36 -0.58 4.53 -1.25
C VAL A 36 -1.98 3.99 -1.43
N VAL A 37 -2.64 4.44 -2.49
CA VAL A 37 -3.88 3.86 -2.99
C VAL A 37 -3.55 3.10 -4.26
N TYR A 38 -3.78 1.79 -4.23
CA TYR A 38 -3.57 0.93 -5.38
C TYR A 38 -4.87 0.77 -6.15
N THR A 39 -4.78 0.68 -7.46
CA THR A 39 -5.92 0.48 -8.35
C THR A 39 -5.61 -0.71 -9.26
N TYR A 40 -6.47 -1.71 -9.25
CA TYR A 40 -6.33 -2.90 -10.08
C TYR A 40 -7.59 -3.13 -10.92
N ARG A 41 -7.42 -3.58 -12.15
CA ARG A 41 -8.51 -4.13 -12.98
C ARG A 41 -8.44 -5.65 -12.95
N VAL A 42 -9.59 -6.29 -12.80
CA VAL A 42 -9.72 -7.75 -12.84
C VAL A 42 -9.79 -8.20 -14.31
N LYS A 43 -8.87 -9.06 -14.74
CA LYS A 43 -8.88 -9.66 -16.10
C LYS A 43 -9.61 -11.00 -16.13
N GLU A 44 -9.40 -11.83 -15.11
CA GLU A 44 -10.00 -13.16 -15.03
C GLU A 44 -10.17 -13.58 -13.56
N LEU A 45 -11.15 -14.44 -13.30
CA LEU A 45 -11.47 -14.94 -11.97
C LEU A 45 -10.72 -16.24 -11.67
N LEU A 46 -10.34 -16.40 -10.41
CA LEU A 46 -9.61 -17.57 -9.92
C LEU A 46 -10.34 -18.22 -8.75
N GLU A 47 -10.44 -19.54 -8.77
CA GLU A 47 -10.95 -20.31 -7.63
C GLU A 47 -9.87 -20.56 -6.57
N LYS A 48 -8.60 -20.63 -7.00
CA LYS A 48 -7.46 -20.97 -6.15
C LYS A 48 -6.38 -19.90 -6.21
N ARG A 49 -5.62 -19.78 -5.12
CA ARG A 49 -4.48 -18.87 -5.05
C ARG A 49 -3.33 -19.40 -5.89
N VAL A 50 -2.80 -18.56 -6.78
CA VAL A 50 -1.69 -18.89 -7.71
C VAL A 50 -0.36 -18.26 -7.27
N ALA A 51 0.72 -18.67 -7.94
CA ALA A 51 2.06 -18.14 -7.69
C ALA A 51 2.21 -16.69 -8.18
N ALA A 52 3.11 -15.92 -7.55
CA ALA A 52 3.29 -14.50 -7.83
C ALA A 52 3.54 -14.16 -9.31
N ARG A 53 4.26 -15.03 -10.03
CA ARG A 53 4.55 -14.84 -11.47
C ARG A 53 3.30 -14.88 -12.35
N GLN A 54 2.28 -15.65 -11.95
CA GLN A 54 1.05 -15.82 -12.72
C GLN A 54 0.03 -14.71 -12.44
N VAL A 55 0.18 -13.97 -11.34
CA VAL A 55 -0.79 -12.94 -10.90
C VAL A 55 -1.05 -11.89 -11.99
N ASN A 56 -0.03 -11.48 -12.74
CA ASN A 56 -0.12 -10.48 -13.80
C ASN A 56 -1.05 -10.89 -14.98
N GLN A 57 -1.40 -12.17 -15.08
CA GLN A 57 -2.37 -12.66 -16.08
C GLN A 57 -3.81 -12.34 -15.66
N TYR A 58 -4.09 -12.32 -14.35
CA TYR A 58 -5.43 -12.19 -13.79
C TYR A 58 -5.78 -10.77 -13.36
N ILE A 59 -4.77 -9.94 -13.12
CA ILE A 59 -4.96 -8.53 -12.74
C ILE A 59 -4.09 -7.63 -13.59
N GLU A 60 -4.58 -6.42 -13.81
CA GLU A 60 -3.81 -5.32 -14.38
C GLU A 60 -3.63 -4.23 -13.32
N ASP A 61 -2.39 -3.76 -13.15
CA ASP A 61 -2.08 -2.65 -12.25
C ASP A 61 -2.32 -1.32 -12.96
N LEU A 62 -3.29 -0.56 -12.46
CA LEU A 62 -3.67 0.77 -12.93
C LEU A 62 -3.34 1.83 -11.87
N THR A 63 -2.44 1.53 -10.93
CA THR A 63 -2.02 2.46 -9.89
C THR A 63 -1.33 3.67 -10.53
N SER A 64 -1.81 4.88 -10.19
CA SER A 64 -1.23 6.12 -10.72
C SER A 64 0.23 6.30 -10.29
N ASP A 65 1.03 6.90 -11.18
CA ASP A 65 2.42 7.26 -10.90
C ASP A 65 2.56 8.19 -9.70
N GLU A 66 1.56 9.02 -9.43
CA GLU A 66 1.52 9.89 -8.25
C GLU A 66 1.46 9.09 -6.95
N GLU A 67 0.66 8.02 -6.93
CA GLU A 67 0.55 7.11 -5.80
C GLU A 67 1.86 6.32 -5.60
N LEU A 68 2.52 5.92 -6.68
CA LEU A 68 3.84 5.30 -6.63
C LEU A 68 4.94 6.25 -6.11
N LYS A 69 4.86 7.55 -6.43
CA LYS A 69 5.78 8.57 -5.89
C LYS A 69 5.65 8.71 -4.37
N LYS A 70 4.44 8.59 -3.80
CA LYS A 70 4.24 8.62 -2.33
C LYS A 70 5.01 7.52 -1.62
N LEU A 71 5.15 6.34 -2.24
CA LEU A 71 5.99 5.25 -1.73
C LEU A 71 7.47 5.63 -1.67
N LYS A 72 7.99 6.25 -2.75
CA LYS A 72 9.38 6.69 -2.84
C LYS A 72 9.70 7.76 -1.79
N ILE A 73 8.82 8.75 -1.64
CA ILE A 73 8.97 9.80 -0.60
C ILE A 73 9.03 9.18 0.79
N ARG A 74 8.15 8.24 1.11
CA ARG A 74 8.16 7.55 2.41
C ARG A 74 9.46 6.77 2.63
N GLN A 75 9.98 6.09 1.61
CA GLN A 75 11.26 5.38 1.73
C GLN A 75 12.42 6.35 1.99
N MET A 76 12.43 7.52 1.34
CA MET A 76 13.42 8.56 1.61
C MET A 76 13.30 9.16 3.01
N GLN A 77 12.10 9.24 3.59
CA GLN A 77 11.94 9.73 4.96
C GLN A 77 12.49 8.74 6.02
N ASN A 78 12.65 7.46 5.68
CA ASN A 78 13.16 6.45 6.61
C ASN A 78 14.67 6.55 6.88
N PHE A 79 15.43 7.42 6.21
CA PHE A 79 16.87 7.60 6.47
C PHE A 79 17.20 8.12 7.89
N PHE A 80 16.20 8.63 8.63
CA PHE A 80 16.40 9.20 9.97
C PHE A 80 15.99 8.28 11.13
N ILE A 81 15.62 7.02 10.84
CA ILE A 81 15.20 6.07 11.86
C ILE A 81 16.44 5.35 12.39
N ARG A 82 16.83 5.63 13.65
CA ARG A 82 17.90 4.89 14.34
C ARG A 82 17.54 3.41 14.45
N GLU A 83 18.51 2.53 14.26
CA GLU A 83 18.30 1.10 14.41
C GLU A 83 17.81 0.76 15.83
N LYS A 84 16.84 -0.16 15.92
CA LYS A 84 16.31 -0.59 17.22
C LYS A 84 17.42 -1.27 18.01
N GLY A 85 17.72 -0.75 19.20
CA GLY A 85 18.80 -1.25 20.06
C GLY A 85 20.00 -0.31 20.21
N MET A 86 20.09 0.78 19.43
CA MET A 86 21.18 1.76 19.52
C MET A 86 21.20 2.65 20.79
N GLY A 87 20.45 2.30 21.83
CA GLY A 87 20.43 3.04 23.10
C GLY A 87 20.09 4.53 22.96
N ARG A 88 20.52 5.35 23.92
CA ARG A 88 20.35 6.81 23.88
C ARG A 88 21.17 7.44 22.73
N PRO A 89 20.66 8.47 22.01
CA PRO A 89 21.41 9.15 20.95
C PRO A 89 22.77 9.67 21.42
N THR A 90 23.79 9.49 20.59
CA THR A 90 25.10 10.10 20.83
C THR A 90 24.99 11.63 20.74
N LYS A 91 25.93 12.37 21.36
CA LYS A 91 25.91 13.85 21.37
C LYS A 91 25.93 14.45 19.94
N LYS A 92 26.57 13.77 18.98
CA LYS A 92 26.59 14.15 17.57
C LYS A 92 25.21 13.97 16.92
N GLU A 93 24.59 12.81 17.12
CA GLU A 93 23.24 12.51 16.63
C GLU A 93 22.19 13.45 17.21
N ARG A 94 22.28 13.76 18.52
CA ARG A 94 21.39 14.72 19.18
C ARG A 94 21.52 16.11 18.53
N ARG A 95 22.74 16.59 18.28
CA ARG A 95 22.98 17.88 17.61
C ARG A 95 22.43 17.92 16.18
N THR A 96 22.50 16.84 15.42
CA THR A 96 21.87 16.76 14.09
C THR A 96 20.35 16.74 14.18
N LEU A 97 19.77 16.01 15.14
CA LEU A 97 18.33 15.98 15.37
C LEU A 97 17.80 17.35 15.81
N ASP A 98 18.52 18.06 16.68
CA ASP A 98 18.17 19.40 17.14
C ASP A 98 18.20 20.41 15.97
N ARG A 99 19.17 20.29 15.04
CA ARG A 99 19.26 21.14 13.84
C ARG A 99 18.13 20.93 12.85
N LEU A 100 17.60 19.70 12.75
CA LEU A 100 16.48 19.35 11.87
C LEU A 100 15.10 19.73 12.43
N LYS A 101 15.02 20.02 13.74
CA LYS A 101 13.77 20.39 14.42
C LYS A 101 13.44 21.89 14.36
N ASN A 102 14.41 22.73 13.96
CA ASN A 102 14.27 24.17 13.77
C ASN A 102 14.18 24.53 12.30
#